data_AF-A0A943TSK9-F1
#
_entry.id   AF-A0A943TSK9-F1
#
_cell.length_a   1.000
_cell.length_b   1.000
_cell.length_c   1.000
_cell.angle_alpha   90.00
_cell.angle_beta   90.00
_cell.angle_gamma   90.00
#
_symmetry.space_group_name_H-M   'P 1'
#
loop_
_entity.id
_entity.type
_entity.pdbx_description
1 polymer ?
#
loop_
_entity_poly.entity_id
_entity_poly.type
_entity_poly.pdbx_seq_one_letter_code
_entity_poly.pdbx_strand_id
1 'polypeptide(L)'
;MKEIELKYGCNPNQKPAKIFMSDGGDLPVEVLNGRPGYINFMDALNSWQLVRALRRATGRPAAASFKHVSPAGAALASPLTDEDRRAFFAEGDLSPIATAYARARGADRLCSYGDWAALSDVCDETAARLLLPEVSDGIIAPGYTPEALEVLRQKRKGGYNVVKIDPDYEPKPIEQRDIFGIRFEQGYNSLPITRECLGNIVTANKAFTESAVDDLLLALITLKYTQSNSVCYVRGGQTVGVGAGQQSR
;
A
#
# COMPACT_ATOMS: atom_id res chain seq x y z
N MET A 1 12.63 6.89 16.82
CA MET A 1 13.21 5.55 17.10
C MET A 1 14.32 5.29 16.09
N LYS A 2 15.58 5.09 16.50
CA LYS A 2 16.72 5.04 15.56
C LYS A 2 16.86 3.75 14.76
N GLU A 3 16.54 2.61 15.37
CA GLU A 3 16.59 1.30 14.70
C GLU A 3 15.55 0.33 15.27
N ILE A 4 15.19 -0.68 14.47
CA ILE A 4 14.31 -1.78 14.87
C ILE A 4 15.00 -3.10 14.55
N GLU A 5 15.24 -3.93 15.57
CA GLU A 5 15.74 -5.29 15.41
C GLU A 5 14.65 -6.23 14.88
N LEU A 6 15.01 -7.02 13.88
CA LEU A 6 14.11 -7.94 13.20
C LEU A 6 14.46 -9.39 13.54
N LYS A 7 13.45 -10.28 13.46
CA LYS A 7 13.63 -11.69 13.78
C LYS A 7 14.65 -12.39 12.87
N TYR A 8 14.70 -12.00 11.60
CA TYR A 8 15.60 -12.43 10.53
C TYR A 8 15.36 -11.55 9.28
N GLY A 9 16.19 -11.70 8.24
CA GLY A 9 16.10 -11.01 6.95
C GLY A 9 15.00 -11.58 6.05
N CYS A 10 15.26 -11.75 4.75
CA CYS A 10 14.27 -12.34 3.83
C CYS A 10 13.92 -13.79 4.20
N ASN A 11 14.88 -14.55 4.74
CA ASN A 11 14.71 -15.94 5.13
C ASN A 11 15.19 -16.22 6.57
N PRO A 12 14.68 -17.24 7.27
CA PRO A 12 14.99 -17.50 8.68
C PRO A 12 16.48 -17.68 9.03
N ASN A 13 17.30 -18.11 8.08
CA ASN A 13 18.75 -18.30 8.26
C ASN A 13 19.55 -16.98 8.13
N GLN A 14 18.95 -15.89 7.65
CA GLN A 14 19.61 -14.61 7.47
C GLN A 14 19.50 -13.78 8.75
N LYS A 15 20.45 -13.97 9.68
CA LYS A 15 20.54 -13.24 10.94
C LYS A 15 21.97 -12.72 11.14
N PRO A 16 22.16 -11.57 11.81
CA PRO A 16 21.14 -10.66 12.35
C PRO A 16 20.41 -9.86 11.24
N ALA A 17 19.31 -9.20 11.58
CA ALA A 17 18.58 -8.31 10.69
C ALA A 17 18.01 -7.11 11.46
N LYS A 18 18.02 -5.93 10.84
CA LYS A 18 17.46 -4.70 11.40
C LYS A 18 17.09 -3.70 10.29
N ILE A 19 16.26 -2.72 10.61
CA ILE A 19 16.09 -1.48 9.81
C ILE A 19 16.58 -0.29 10.62
N PHE A 20 17.25 0.65 9.94
CA PHE A 20 17.83 1.85 10.51
C PHE A 20 18.09 2.89 9.42
N MET A 21 18.25 4.16 9.81
CA MET A 21 18.66 5.23 8.90
C MET A 21 20.19 5.30 8.84
N SER A 22 20.77 5.39 7.63
CA SER A 22 22.23 5.37 7.44
C SER A 22 22.98 6.56 8.04
N ASP A 23 22.28 7.68 8.28
CA ASP A 23 22.78 8.87 8.97
C ASP A 23 22.54 8.85 10.49
N GLY A 24 21.97 7.76 11.03
CA GLY A 24 21.63 7.64 12.44
C GLY A 24 20.39 8.43 12.87
N GLY A 25 19.60 8.93 11.91
CA GLY A 25 18.32 9.59 12.16
C GLY A 25 17.24 8.64 12.69
N ASP A 26 16.11 9.23 13.10
CA ASP A 26 14.94 8.46 13.51
C ASP A 26 14.22 7.85 12.30
N LEU A 27 13.76 6.61 12.45
CA LEU A 27 12.85 5.98 11.51
C LEU A 27 11.51 6.74 11.52
N PRO A 28 10.88 6.94 10.34
CA PRO A 28 9.59 7.60 10.23
C PRO A 28 8.41 6.68 10.61
N VAL A 29 8.69 5.53 11.24
CA VAL A 29 7.69 4.52 11.58
C VAL A 29 7.72 4.20 13.08
N GLU A 30 6.56 3.91 13.63
CA GLU A 30 6.34 3.47 15.00
C GLU A 30 5.53 2.17 14.99
N VAL A 31 5.99 1.14 15.69
CA VAL A 31 5.27 -0.13 15.84
C VAL A 31 4.34 -0.02 17.04
N LEU A 32 3.03 0.09 16.78
CA LEU A 32 2.01 0.23 17.82
C LEU A 32 1.55 -1.12 18.38
N ASN A 33 1.70 -2.19 17.60
CA ASN A 33 1.39 -3.56 18.02
C ASN A 33 2.16 -4.58 17.17
N GLY A 34 2.42 -5.75 17.75
CA GLY A 34 3.09 -6.86 17.05
C GLY A 34 4.61 -6.67 16.92
N ARG A 35 5.21 -7.41 15.99
CA ARG A 35 6.65 -7.41 15.70
C ARG A 35 6.86 -7.66 14.20
N PRO A 36 6.72 -6.62 13.35
CA PRO A 36 6.84 -6.77 11.90
C PRO A 36 8.22 -7.34 11.50
N GLY A 37 8.25 -8.22 10.51
CA GLY A 37 9.47 -8.80 9.95
C GLY A 37 10.09 -7.97 8.81
N TYR A 38 11.19 -8.46 8.25
CA TYR A 38 11.91 -7.80 7.16
C TYR A 38 11.03 -7.59 5.91
N ILE A 39 10.37 -8.65 5.45
CA ILE A 39 9.44 -8.58 4.30
C ILE A 39 8.23 -7.70 4.62
N ASN A 40 7.73 -7.73 5.85
CA ASN A 40 6.63 -6.86 6.25
C ASN A 40 6.97 -5.37 6.09
N PHE A 41 8.18 -4.95 6.46
CA PHE A 41 8.60 -3.56 6.23
C PHE A 41 8.82 -3.25 4.74
N MET A 42 9.23 -4.21 3.92
CA MET A 42 9.26 -4.00 2.46
C MET A 42 7.86 -3.74 1.90
N ASP A 43 6.88 -4.56 2.29
CA ASP A 43 5.49 -4.37 1.89
C ASP A 43 4.94 -3.04 2.43
N ALA A 44 5.18 -2.75 3.72
CA ALA A 44 4.70 -1.54 4.38
C ALA A 44 5.20 -0.26 3.72
N LEU A 45 6.50 -0.15 3.45
CA LEU A 45 7.07 1.07 2.91
C LEU A 45 6.68 1.27 1.44
N ASN A 46 6.61 0.22 0.62
CA ASN A 46 6.15 0.35 -0.78
C ASN A 46 4.65 0.68 -0.85
N SER A 47 3.83 -0.01 -0.06
CA SER A 47 2.39 0.21 -0.04
C SER A 47 2.00 1.58 0.50
N TRP A 48 2.69 2.09 1.53
CA TRP A 48 2.51 3.46 2.02
C TRP A 48 2.75 4.51 0.92
N GLN A 49 3.86 4.38 0.20
CA GLN A 49 4.19 5.33 -0.87
C GLN A 49 3.14 5.32 -1.98
N LEU A 50 2.60 4.15 -2.32
CA LEU A 50 1.50 4.01 -3.27
C LEU A 50 0.28 4.81 -2.81
N VAL A 51 -0.24 4.55 -1.61
CA VAL A 51 -1.48 5.20 -1.13
C VAL A 51 -1.29 6.69 -0.90
N ARG A 52 -0.10 7.13 -0.46
CA ARG A 52 0.26 8.54 -0.33
C ARG A 52 0.27 9.23 -1.69
N ALA A 53 0.85 8.60 -2.72
CA ALA A 53 0.86 9.13 -4.08
C ALA A 53 -0.56 9.23 -4.66
N LEU A 54 -1.41 8.21 -4.45
CA LEU A 54 -2.83 8.26 -4.86
C LEU A 54 -3.58 9.40 -4.19
N ARG A 55 -3.43 9.54 -2.86
CA ARG A 55 -4.08 10.61 -2.09
C ARG A 55 -3.67 11.99 -2.59
N ARG A 56 -2.37 12.20 -2.86
CA ARG A 56 -1.83 13.45 -3.40
C ARG A 56 -2.33 13.73 -4.83
N ALA A 57 -2.37 12.72 -5.70
CA ALA A 57 -2.73 12.91 -7.10
C ALA A 57 -4.24 13.12 -7.34
N THR A 58 -5.08 12.56 -6.46
CA THR A 58 -6.53 12.52 -6.67
C THR A 58 -7.33 13.30 -5.64
N GLY A 59 -6.74 13.65 -4.49
CA GLY A 59 -7.47 14.27 -3.40
C GLY A 59 -8.53 13.36 -2.78
N ARG A 60 -8.44 12.03 -2.97
CA ARG A 60 -9.38 11.02 -2.44
C ARG A 60 -8.67 10.05 -1.49
N PRO A 61 -9.33 9.56 -0.42
CA PRO A 61 -8.79 8.48 0.40
C PRO A 61 -8.48 7.26 -0.46
N ALA A 62 -7.36 6.61 -0.18
CA ALA A 62 -6.82 5.52 -0.98
C ALA A 62 -6.30 4.40 -0.08
N ALA A 63 -6.37 3.18 -0.58
CA ALA A 63 -5.86 2.01 0.11
C ALA A 63 -5.19 1.03 -0.86
N ALA A 64 -4.32 0.20 -0.31
CA ALA A 64 -3.68 -0.88 -1.04
C ALA A 64 -3.61 -2.15 -0.19
N SER A 65 -3.66 -3.29 -0.88
CA SER A 65 -3.41 -4.62 -0.33
C SER A 65 -2.14 -5.16 -0.99
N PHE A 66 -1.08 -5.38 -0.22
CA PHE A 66 0.23 -5.81 -0.74
C PHE A 66 0.55 -7.25 -0.39
N LYS A 67 1.20 -7.94 -1.32
CA LYS A 67 1.74 -9.27 -1.10
C LYS A 67 3.04 -9.43 -1.90
N HIS A 68 4.13 -9.82 -1.24
CA HIS A 68 5.42 -10.03 -1.89
C HIS A 68 5.93 -8.79 -2.67
N VAL A 69 5.86 -7.62 -2.05
CA VAL A 69 6.39 -6.35 -2.55
C VAL A 69 5.73 -5.91 -3.87
N SER A 70 4.46 -6.27 -4.06
CA SER A 70 3.59 -5.78 -5.12
C SER A 70 2.14 -5.68 -4.63
N PRO A 71 1.34 -4.76 -5.20
CA PRO A 71 -0.08 -4.66 -4.86
C PRO A 71 -0.83 -5.87 -5.44
N ALA A 72 -1.50 -6.63 -4.57
CA ALA A 72 -2.61 -7.52 -4.97
C ALA A 72 -3.81 -6.68 -5.46
N GLY A 73 -3.98 -5.49 -4.87
CA GLY A 73 -4.86 -4.46 -5.39
C GLY A 73 -4.66 -3.10 -4.75
N ALA A 74 -5.17 -2.07 -5.41
CA ALA A 74 -5.18 -0.70 -4.93
C ALA A 74 -6.48 0.00 -5.37
N ALA A 75 -6.96 0.94 -4.56
CA ALA A 75 -8.20 1.63 -4.87
C ALA A 75 -8.28 3.02 -4.24
N LEU A 76 -9.11 3.86 -4.84
CA LEU A 76 -9.64 5.11 -4.31
C LEU A 76 -11.01 4.85 -3.68
N ALA A 77 -11.39 5.67 -2.71
CA ALA A 77 -12.72 5.61 -2.11
C ALA A 77 -13.80 5.98 -3.14
N SER A 78 -14.57 5.01 -3.63
CA SER A 78 -15.76 5.19 -4.48
C SER A 78 -16.93 4.36 -3.93
N PRO A 79 -18.19 4.85 -4.05
CA PRO A 79 -19.37 4.14 -3.54
C PRO A 79 -19.45 2.70 -4.03
N LEU A 80 -19.68 1.75 -3.14
CA LEU A 80 -19.86 0.32 -3.45
C LEU A 80 -21.29 0.05 -3.88
N THR A 81 -21.48 -0.69 -4.98
CA THR A 81 -22.78 -1.26 -5.35
C THR A 81 -23.11 -2.46 -4.45
N ASP A 82 -24.34 -2.97 -4.50
CA ASP A 82 -24.72 -4.17 -3.76
C ASP A 82 -23.94 -5.41 -4.23
N GLU A 83 -23.58 -5.48 -5.52
CA GLU A 83 -22.66 -6.49 -6.05
C GLU A 83 -21.27 -6.34 -5.45
N ASP A 84 -20.71 -5.14 -5.41
CA ASP A 84 -19.40 -4.89 -4.81
C ASP A 84 -19.38 -5.31 -3.33
N ARG A 85 -20.42 -4.97 -2.57
CA ARG A 85 -20.53 -5.34 -1.14
C ARG A 85 -20.51 -6.84 -0.94
N ARG A 86 -21.27 -7.58 -1.75
CA ARG A 86 -21.28 -9.05 -1.71
C ARG A 86 -19.94 -9.63 -2.13
N ALA A 87 -19.34 -9.13 -3.21
CA ALA A 87 -18.07 -9.63 -3.72
C ALA A 87 -16.90 -9.39 -2.76
N PHE A 88 -16.90 -8.26 -2.07
CA PHE A 88 -15.79 -7.85 -1.19
C PHE A 88 -16.03 -8.22 0.28
N PHE A 89 -17.17 -8.84 0.61
CA PHE A 89 -17.62 -9.09 1.99
C PHE A 89 -17.61 -7.80 2.85
N ALA A 90 -18.09 -6.72 2.23
CA ALA A 90 -18.05 -5.36 2.73
C ALA A 90 -19.46 -4.92 3.17
N GLU A 91 -19.90 -5.48 4.30
CA GLU A 91 -21.21 -5.21 4.91
C GLU A 91 -21.21 -3.94 5.77
N GLY A 92 -22.39 -3.32 5.91
CA GLY A 92 -22.61 -2.15 6.75
C GLY A 92 -22.15 -0.83 6.14
N ASP A 93 -22.27 0.23 6.94
CA ASP A 93 -21.85 1.58 6.59
C ASP A 93 -20.33 1.70 6.74
N LEU A 94 -19.66 1.88 5.60
CA LEU A 94 -18.21 2.00 5.54
C LEU A 94 -17.81 3.47 5.40
N SER A 95 -16.79 3.86 6.15
CA SER A 95 -16.13 5.14 5.92
C SER A 95 -15.46 5.17 4.53
N PRO A 96 -15.03 6.35 4.04
CA PRO A 96 -14.29 6.44 2.78
C PRO A 96 -13.01 5.58 2.76
N ILE A 97 -12.24 5.56 3.85
CA ILE A 97 -10.99 4.80 3.89
C ILE A 97 -11.25 3.29 4.00
N ALA A 98 -12.28 2.88 4.74
CA ALA A 98 -12.74 1.49 4.77
C ALA A 98 -13.24 1.02 3.40
N THR A 99 -13.97 1.89 2.69
CA THR A 99 -14.45 1.64 1.33
C THR A 99 -13.30 1.45 0.35
N ALA A 100 -12.26 2.30 0.40
CA ALA A 100 -11.07 2.13 -0.41
C ALA A 100 -10.38 0.78 -0.13
N TYR A 101 -10.25 0.39 1.14
CA TYR A 101 -9.61 -0.87 1.50
C TYR A 101 -10.42 -2.09 1.05
N ALA A 102 -11.75 -2.08 1.21
CA ALA A 102 -12.63 -3.13 0.70
C ALA A 102 -12.43 -3.37 -0.80
N ARG A 103 -12.36 -2.28 -1.59
CA ARG A 103 -12.08 -2.35 -3.03
C ARG A 103 -10.69 -2.87 -3.34
N ALA A 104 -9.67 -2.38 -2.65
CA ALA A 104 -8.28 -2.78 -2.87
C ALA A 104 -8.07 -4.28 -2.60
N ARG A 105 -8.58 -4.79 -1.47
CA ARG A 105 -8.54 -6.22 -1.12
C ARG A 105 -9.42 -7.06 -2.04
N GLY A 106 -10.52 -6.50 -2.51
CA GLY A 106 -11.49 -7.14 -3.40
C GLY A 106 -11.00 -7.38 -4.82
N ALA A 107 -9.90 -6.74 -5.25
CA ALA A 107 -9.34 -6.91 -6.59
C ALA A 107 -8.90 -8.36 -6.86
N ASP A 108 -8.19 -8.97 -5.91
CA ASP A 108 -7.88 -10.39 -5.90
C ASP A 108 -7.83 -10.88 -4.44
N ARG A 109 -8.90 -11.57 -4.03
CA ARG A 109 -9.03 -12.08 -2.66
C ARG A 109 -8.04 -13.18 -2.32
N LEU A 110 -7.62 -13.96 -3.31
CA LEU A 110 -6.69 -15.07 -3.09
C LEU A 110 -5.27 -14.52 -2.85
N CYS A 111 -4.82 -13.60 -3.69
CA CYS A 111 -3.54 -12.92 -3.52
C CYS A 111 -3.49 -12.04 -2.27
N SER A 112 -4.64 -11.50 -1.83
CA SER A 112 -4.75 -10.72 -0.60
C SER A 112 -4.75 -11.56 0.69
N TYR A 113 -4.69 -12.89 0.60
CA TYR A 113 -4.59 -13.75 1.77
C TYR A 113 -3.25 -13.55 2.49
N GLY A 114 -3.31 -12.99 3.70
CA GLY A 114 -2.12 -12.57 4.45
C GLY A 114 -1.45 -11.34 3.84
N ASP A 115 -2.23 -10.40 3.29
CA ASP A 115 -1.70 -9.15 2.76
C ASP A 115 -1.07 -8.25 3.84
N TRP A 116 -0.39 -7.20 3.37
CA TRP A 116 -0.12 -6.00 4.15
C TRP A 116 -1.06 -4.88 3.68
N ALA A 117 -1.92 -4.40 4.57
CA ALA A 117 -2.84 -3.30 4.28
C ALA A 117 -2.13 -1.93 4.41
N ALA A 118 -2.36 -1.02 3.47
CA ALA A 118 -1.92 0.37 3.59
C ALA A 118 -3.08 1.33 3.38
N LEU A 119 -3.16 2.35 4.22
CA LEU A 119 -4.21 3.37 4.21
C LEU A 119 -3.58 4.76 4.10
N SER A 120 -4.08 5.62 3.19
CA SER A 120 -3.59 7.00 3.06
C SER A 120 -4.05 7.94 4.17
N ASP A 121 -5.11 7.57 4.88
CA ASP A 121 -5.77 8.36 5.92
C ASP A 121 -5.84 7.55 7.22
N VAL A 122 -6.25 8.19 8.32
CA VAL A 122 -6.37 7.56 9.64
C VAL A 122 -7.27 6.32 9.57
N CYS A 123 -6.79 5.21 10.11
CA CYS A 123 -7.57 3.99 10.24
C CYS A 123 -8.66 4.18 11.30
N ASP A 124 -9.92 4.11 10.88
CA ASP A 124 -11.08 4.14 11.77
C ASP A 124 -11.57 2.72 12.12
N GLU A 125 -12.55 2.67 13.02
CA GLU A 125 -13.17 1.44 13.49
C GLU A 125 -13.74 0.60 12.33
N THR A 126 -14.36 1.22 11.33
CA THR A 126 -14.98 0.49 10.21
C THR A 126 -13.92 -0.19 9.34
N ALA A 127 -12.80 0.48 9.07
CA ALA A 127 -11.67 -0.10 8.35
C ALA A 127 -11.02 -1.24 9.16
N ALA A 128 -10.87 -1.06 10.48
CA ALA A 128 -10.36 -2.10 11.36
C ALA A 128 -11.27 -3.33 11.41
N ARG A 129 -12.60 -3.14 11.43
CA ARG A 129 -13.60 -4.21 11.43
C ARG A 129 -13.62 -5.01 10.13
N LEU A 130 -13.41 -4.37 8.98
CA LEU A 130 -13.22 -5.08 7.70
C LEU A 130 -12.01 -6.01 7.74
N LEU A 131 -10.93 -5.56 8.38
CA LEU A 131 -9.73 -6.37 8.53
C LEU A 131 -9.95 -7.52 9.52
N LEU A 132 -10.73 -7.34 10.59
CA LEU A 132 -10.85 -8.29 11.71
C LEU A 132 -11.05 -9.78 11.29
N PRO A 133 -12.03 -10.15 10.45
CA PRO A 133 -12.24 -11.54 10.05
C PRO A 133 -11.24 -12.03 8.99
N GLU A 134 -10.54 -11.11 8.33
CA GLU A 134 -9.66 -11.40 7.21
C GLU A 134 -8.28 -11.90 7.64
N VAL A 135 -7.69 -12.80 6.86
CA VAL A 135 -6.28 -13.15 7.04
C VAL A 135 -5.43 -12.05 6.43
N SER A 136 -4.69 -11.34 7.28
CA SER A 136 -3.78 -10.25 6.94
C SER A 136 -2.55 -10.32 7.85
N ASP A 137 -1.37 -9.94 7.36
CA ASP A 137 -0.09 -9.94 8.07
C ASP A 137 0.16 -8.63 8.85
N GLY A 138 -0.46 -7.52 8.45
CA GLY A 138 -0.33 -6.25 9.14
C GLY A 138 -0.93 -5.07 8.39
N ILE A 139 -0.87 -3.90 9.03
CA ILE A 139 -1.38 -2.64 8.48
C ILE A 139 -0.39 -1.48 8.72
N ILE A 140 -0.30 -0.58 7.75
CA ILE A 140 0.36 0.73 7.87
C ILE A 140 -0.60 1.89 7.55
N ALA A 141 -0.59 2.93 8.38
CA ALA A 141 -1.42 4.12 8.21
C ALA A 141 -0.74 5.34 8.90
N PRO A 142 -1.13 6.58 8.58
CA PRO A 142 -0.59 7.76 9.26
C PRO A 142 -1.07 7.91 10.72
N GLY A 143 -2.16 7.21 11.07
CA GLY A 143 -2.72 7.18 12.40
C GLY A 143 -3.86 6.18 12.53
N TYR A 144 -4.33 5.99 13.76
CA TYR A 144 -5.41 5.06 14.12
C TYR A 144 -6.28 5.69 15.18
N THR A 145 -7.60 5.52 15.11
CA THR A 145 -8.48 5.87 16.24
C THR A 145 -8.31 4.88 17.39
N PRO A 146 -8.65 5.26 18.64
CA PRO A 146 -8.60 4.33 19.77
C PRO A 146 -9.41 3.05 19.53
N GLU A 147 -10.60 3.18 18.94
CA GLU A 147 -11.52 2.08 18.64
C GLU A 147 -10.91 1.16 17.56
N ALA A 148 -10.28 1.74 16.54
CA ALA A 148 -9.57 0.97 15.52
C ALA A 148 -8.44 0.13 16.11
N LEU A 149 -7.63 0.71 17.00
CA LEU A 149 -6.54 -0.02 17.67
C LEU A 149 -7.07 -1.16 18.53
N GLU A 150 -8.17 -0.95 19.25
CA GLU A 150 -8.79 -1.98 20.08
C GLU A 150 -9.26 -3.18 19.23
N VAL A 151 -9.90 -2.91 18.09
CA VAL A 151 -10.30 -3.96 17.14
C VAL A 151 -9.08 -4.69 16.56
N LEU A 152 -8.07 -3.95 16.09
CA LEU A 152 -6.88 -4.55 15.45
C LEU A 152 -6.07 -5.42 16.41
N ARG A 153 -6.02 -5.08 17.71
CA ARG A 153 -5.35 -5.90 18.74
C ARG A 153 -5.99 -7.26 18.95
N GLN A 154 -7.26 -7.45 18.59
CA GLN A 154 -7.92 -8.75 18.71
C GLN A 154 -7.42 -9.75 17.65
N LYS A 155 -6.85 -9.27 16.55
CA LYS A 155 -6.34 -10.11 15.45
C LYS A 155 -5.10 -10.89 15.88
N ARG A 156 -4.95 -12.09 15.30
CA ARG A 156 -3.79 -12.97 15.49
C ARG A 156 -3.42 -13.19 16.97
N LYS A 157 -4.42 -13.38 17.84
CA LYS A 157 -4.24 -13.58 19.29
C LYS A 157 -3.39 -12.47 19.94
N GLY A 158 -3.60 -11.21 19.56
CA GLY A 158 -2.81 -10.08 20.06
C GLY A 158 -1.59 -9.72 19.21
N GLY A 159 -1.13 -10.61 18.32
CA GLY A 159 0.13 -10.45 17.59
C GLY A 159 0.05 -9.75 16.24
N TYR A 160 -1.10 -9.13 15.89
CA TYR A 160 -1.25 -8.48 14.60
C TYR A 160 -0.39 -7.22 14.49
N ASN A 161 0.30 -7.05 13.36
CA ASN A 161 1.23 -5.93 13.19
C ASN A 161 0.48 -4.64 12.86
N VAL A 162 0.72 -3.59 13.64
CA VAL A 162 0.14 -2.26 13.42
C VAL A 162 1.28 -1.24 13.41
N VAL A 163 1.47 -0.57 12.28
CA VAL A 163 2.57 0.37 12.07
C VAL A 163 2.02 1.76 11.75
N LYS A 164 2.38 2.75 12.56
CA LYS A 164 2.13 4.15 12.25
C LYS A 164 3.30 4.71 11.47
N ILE A 165 3.04 5.55 10.47
CA ILE A 165 4.07 6.26 9.71
C ILE A 165 3.86 7.77 9.78
N ASP A 166 4.94 8.53 9.87
CA ASP A 166 4.93 9.98 9.72
C ASP A 166 4.56 10.34 8.26
N PRO A 167 3.40 10.98 8.02
CA PRO A 167 2.98 11.31 6.67
C PRO A 167 3.83 12.39 6.00
N ASP A 168 4.56 13.18 6.78
CA ASP A 168 5.36 14.31 6.32
C ASP A 168 6.81 13.91 6.00
N TYR A 169 7.22 12.70 6.36
CA TYR A 169 8.53 12.17 6.00
C TYR A 169 8.73 12.13 4.49
N GLU A 170 9.88 12.63 4.04
CA GLU A 170 10.34 12.51 2.65
C GLU A 170 11.69 11.77 2.62
N PRO A 171 11.87 10.79 1.71
CA PRO A 171 13.12 10.07 1.58
C PRO A 171 14.23 10.94 0.99
N LYS A 172 15.49 10.53 1.20
CA LYS A 172 16.63 11.19 0.58
C LYS A 172 16.57 11.07 -0.96
N PRO A 173 17.11 12.04 -1.71
CA PRO A 173 17.13 12.00 -3.18
C PRO A 173 17.94 10.85 -3.79
N ILE A 174 18.82 10.22 -3.01
CA ILE A 174 19.68 9.12 -3.43
C ILE A 174 19.31 7.87 -2.62
N GLU A 175 19.13 6.75 -3.31
CA GLU A 175 18.98 5.44 -2.70
C GLU A 175 20.17 4.53 -3.03
N GLN A 176 20.48 3.65 -2.09
CA GLN A 176 21.57 2.68 -2.21
C GLN A 176 21.05 1.28 -1.91
N ARG A 177 21.59 0.29 -2.62
CA ARG A 177 21.34 -1.13 -2.34
C ARG A 177 22.59 -1.94 -2.62
N ASP A 178 22.78 -3.02 -1.85
CA ASP A 178 23.92 -3.91 -2.03
C ASP A 178 23.46 -5.19 -2.75
N ILE A 179 24.15 -5.56 -3.84
CA ILE A 179 23.92 -6.80 -4.59
C ILE A 179 25.27 -7.50 -4.73
N PHE A 180 25.35 -8.75 -4.27
CA PHE A 180 26.59 -9.54 -4.30
C PHE A 180 27.80 -8.82 -3.66
N GLY A 181 27.55 -8.07 -2.58
CA GLY A 181 28.59 -7.28 -1.87
C GLY A 181 29.01 -5.99 -2.58
N ILE A 182 28.43 -5.67 -3.75
CA ILE A 182 28.69 -4.44 -4.50
C ILE A 182 27.56 -3.45 -4.23
N ARG A 183 27.91 -2.19 -3.95
CA ARG A 183 26.95 -1.12 -3.72
C ARG A 183 26.52 -0.46 -5.02
N PHE A 184 25.22 -0.42 -5.25
CA PHE A 184 24.56 0.31 -6.34
C PHE A 184 23.98 1.59 -5.76
N GLU A 185 24.08 2.68 -6.50
CA GLU A 185 23.56 3.99 -6.13
C GLU A 185 22.77 4.58 -7.31
N GLN A 186 21.61 5.16 -7.02
CA GLN A 186 20.77 5.82 -8.01
C GLN A 186 19.94 6.95 -7.38
N GLY A 187 19.37 7.80 -8.24
CA GLY A 187 18.32 8.73 -7.82
C GLY A 187 17.08 7.98 -7.35
N TYR A 188 16.49 8.43 -6.25
CA TYR A 188 15.21 7.93 -5.79
C TYR A 188 14.10 8.32 -6.77
N ASN A 189 13.13 7.42 -7.03
CA ASN A 189 12.04 7.66 -7.96
C ASN A 189 10.99 8.64 -7.38
N SER A 190 11.34 9.92 -7.36
CA SER A 190 10.52 11.03 -6.87
C SER A 190 9.56 11.61 -7.91
N LEU A 191 9.47 11.04 -9.12
CA LEU A 191 8.60 11.53 -10.18
C LEU A 191 7.13 11.55 -9.70
N PRO A 192 6.50 12.73 -9.60
CA PRO A 192 5.09 12.82 -9.26
C PRO A 192 4.25 12.39 -10.46
N ILE A 193 3.31 11.47 -10.24
CA ILE A 193 2.31 11.11 -11.25
C ILE A 193 1.10 12.01 -11.01
N THR A 194 0.90 12.97 -11.91
CA THR A 194 -0.16 13.97 -11.84
C THR A 194 -1.00 13.96 -13.11
N ARG A 195 -2.08 14.73 -13.13
CA ARG A 195 -2.91 14.92 -14.33
C ARG A 195 -2.11 15.42 -15.54
N GLU A 196 -1.06 16.18 -15.32
CA GLU A 196 -0.19 16.70 -16.39
C GLU A 196 0.50 15.57 -17.16
N CYS A 197 0.82 14.44 -16.51
CA CYS A 197 1.38 13.27 -17.16
C CYS A 197 0.47 12.68 -18.24
N LEU A 198 -0.83 12.99 -18.22
CA LEU A 198 -1.82 12.50 -19.18
C LEU A 198 -2.06 13.48 -20.36
N GLY A 199 -1.37 14.62 -20.40
CA GLY A 199 -1.64 15.69 -21.36
C GLY A 199 -1.25 15.37 -22.81
N ASN A 200 -0.30 14.46 -23.04
CA ASN A 200 0.12 14.08 -24.38
C ASN A 200 -0.76 12.97 -24.98
N ILE A 201 -1.95 13.34 -25.45
CA ILE A 201 -2.90 12.40 -26.06
C ILE A 201 -2.63 12.30 -27.57
N VAL A 202 -2.26 11.11 -28.04
CA VAL A 202 -1.86 10.88 -29.45
C VAL A 202 -3.02 10.47 -30.36
N THR A 203 -4.16 10.04 -29.81
CA THR A 203 -5.36 9.64 -30.56
C THR A 203 -6.15 10.86 -31.06
N ALA A 204 -7.10 10.64 -31.99
CA ALA A 204 -7.94 11.73 -32.51
C ALA A 204 -8.86 12.35 -31.44
N ASN A 205 -9.38 11.53 -30.51
CA ASN A 205 -10.16 12.02 -29.37
C ASN A 205 -9.23 12.47 -28.24
N LYS A 206 -9.22 13.78 -27.96
CA LYS A 206 -8.35 14.42 -26.97
C LYS A 206 -8.98 14.57 -25.58
N ALA A 207 -10.18 14.03 -25.36
CA ALA A 207 -10.90 14.21 -24.11
C ALA A 207 -10.90 12.92 -23.26
N PHE A 208 -10.55 13.06 -21.99
CA PHE A 208 -10.84 12.05 -20.97
C PHE A 208 -12.04 12.50 -20.13
N THR A 209 -12.83 11.56 -19.64
CA THR A 209 -13.74 11.82 -18.53
C THR A 209 -12.94 11.94 -17.23
N GLU A 210 -13.49 12.63 -16.23
CA GLU A 210 -12.86 12.72 -14.91
C GLU A 210 -12.62 11.35 -14.27
N SER A 211 -13.55 10.41 -14.46
CA SER A 211 -13.39 9.02 -14.00
C SER A 211 -12.24 8.30 -14.70
N ALA A 212 -12.03 8.53 -15.99
CA ALA A 212 -10.92 7.93 -16.73
C ALA A 212 -9.57 8.52 -16.29
N VAL A 213 -9.53 9.82 -15.96
CA VAL A 213 -8.34 10.45 -15.39
C VAL A 213 -7.98 9.81 -14.04
N ASP A 214 -8.93 9.66 -13.12
CA ASP A 214 -8.70 9.02 -11.83
C ASP A 214 -8.24 7.56 -11.98
N ASP A 215 -8.86 6.80 -12.87
CA ASP A 215 -8.48 5.42 -13.17
C ASP A 215 -7.05 5.36 -13.75
N LEU A 216 -6.70 6.23 -14.71
CA LEU A 216 -5.35 6.27 -15.28
C LEU A 216 -4.28 6.66 -14.25
N LEU A 217 -4.56 7.61 -13.37
CA LEU A 217 -3.66 7.96 -12.26
C LEU A 217 -3.50 6.76 -11.31
N LEU A 218 -4.60 6.07 -10.97
CA LEU A 218 -4.56 4.86 -10.16
C LEU A 218 -3.68 3.78 -10.80
N ALA A 219 -3.84 3.53 -12.11
CA ALA A 219 -3.06 2.53 -12.82
C ALA A 219 -1.57 2.90 -12.84
N LEU A 220 -1.22 4.13 -13.22
CA LEU A 220 0.17 4.57 -13.31
C LEU A 220 0.88 4.55 -11.95
N ILE A 221 0.21 5.01 -10.89
CA ILE A 221 0.76 4.99 -9.53
C ILE A 221 0.87 3.56 -9.02
N THR A 222 -0.11 2.69 -9.28
CA THR A 222 -0.01 1.26 -8.93
C THR A 222 1.21 0.63 -9.60
N LEU A 223 1.37 0.83 -10.92
CA LEU A 223 2.50 0.31 -11.68
C LEU A 223 3.86 0.81 -11.18
N LYS A 224 3.95 2.05 -10.71
CA LYS A 224 5.17 2.62 -10.11
C LYS A 224 5.68 1.79 -8.92
N TYR A 225 4.80 1.14 -8.19
CA TYR A 225 5.12 0.35 -6.99
C TYR A 225 4.89 -1.17 -7.18
N THR A 226 4.80 -1.64 -8.43
CA THR A 226 4.71 -3.06 -8.79
C THR A 226 6.04 -3.55 -9.35
N GLN A 227 6.49 -4.74 -8.95
CA GLN A 227 7.70 -5.34 -9.51
C GLN A 227 7.59 -5.49 -11.04
N SER A 228 8.61 -5.04 -11.76
CA SER A 228 8.61 -4.98 -13.22
C SER A 228 8.93 -6.33 -13.89
N ASN A 229 8.48 -6.59 -15.12
CA ASN A 229 7.53 -5.75 -15.87
C ASN A 229 6.10 -5.96 -15.39
N SER A 230 5.27 -4.91 -15.50
CA SER A 230 3.91 -4.89 -14.94
C SER A 230 2.86 -4.33 -15.90
N VAL A 231 1.62 -4.81 -15.78
CA VAL A 231 0.39 -4.29 -16.44
C VAL A 231 -0.65 -4.09 -15.36
N CYS A 232 -1.45 -3.02 -15.45
CA CYS A 232 -2.54 -2.77 -14.53
C CYS A 232 -3.81 -2.43 -15.31
N TYR A 233 -4.90 -3.14 -15.00
CA TYR A 233 -6.25 -2.81 -15.42
C TYR A 233 -7.00 -2.21 -14.24
N VAL A 234 -7.75 -1.16 -14.52
CA VAL A 234 -8.48 -0.36 -13.54
C VAL A 234 -9.89 -0.12 -14.04
N ARG A 235 -10.83 0.00 -13.12
CA ARG A 235 -12.20 0.41 -13.41
C ARG A 235 -12.84 0.96 -12.15
N GLY A 236 -13.49 2.12 -12.24
CA GLY A 236 -14.36 2.62 -11.18
C GLY A 236 -13.61 3.00 -9.89
N GLY A 237 -12.35 3.40 -10.01
CA GLY A 237 -11.49 3.77 -8.91
C GLY A 237 -10.83 2.58 -8.20
N GLN A 238 -10.78 1.40 -8.80
CA GLN A 238 -10.02 0.26 -8.27
C GLN A 238 -9.24 -0.48 -9.36
N THR A 239 -8.17 -1.16 -8.96
CA THR A 239 -7.54 -2.18 -9.78
C THR A 239 -8.48 -3.38 -9.94
N VAL A 240 -8.55 -3.93 -11.15
CA VAL A 240 -9.28 -5.18 -11.45
C VAL A 240 -8.37 -6.27 -12.00
N GLY A 241 -7.09 -5.96 -12.21
CA GLY A 241 -6.04 -6.92 -12.53
C GLY A 241 -4.68 -6.27 -12.51
N VAL A 242 -3.71 -6.90 -11.83
CA VAL A 242 -2.32 -6.42 -11.75
C VAL A 242 -1.39 -7.58 -12.10
N GLY A 243 -0.68 -7.45 -13.22
CA GLY A 243 0.42 -8.34 -13.58
C GLY A 243 1.73 -7.79 -13.03
N ALA A 244 2.53 -8.63 -12.36
CA ALA A 244 3.79 -8.25 -11.74
C ALA A 244 4.91 -9.25 -12.09
N GLY A 245 6.15 -8.76 -12.21
CA GLY A 245 7.35 -9.59 -12.37
C GLY A 245 7.41 -10.39 -13.67
N GLN A 246 6.61 -10.03 -14.69
CA GLN A 246 6.58 -10.77 -15.95
C GLN A 246 7.74 -10.37 -16.86
N GLN A 247 8.15 -11.29 -17.73
CA GLN A 247 9.28 -11.10 -18.65
C GLN A 247 8.86 -10.61 -20.04
N SER A 248 7.63 -10.92 -20.46
CA SER A 248 7.03 -10.47 -21.71
C SER A 248 5.84 -9.57 -21.44
N ARG A 249 5.65 -8.58 -22.32
CA ARG A 249 4.41 -7.81 -22.39
C ARG A 249 3.30 -8.66 -23.00
#